data_AF-A0A4Y2BKA9-F1
#
_entry.id   AF-A0A4Y2BKA9-F1
#
_cell.length_a   1.000
_cell.length_b   1.000
_cell.length_c   1.000
_cell.angle_alpha   90.00
_cell.angle_beta   90.00
_cell.angle_gamma   90.00
#
_symmetry.space_group_name_H-M   'P 1'
#
loop_
_entity.id
_entity.type
_entity.pdbx_description
1 polymer ?
#
loop_
_entity_poly.entity_id
_entity_poly.type
_entity_poly.pdbx_seq_one_letter_code
_entity_poly.pdbx_strand_id
1 'polypeptide(L)'
;MKSNCQYGAQHFWKMISLARQLPDNVQQIIYNVFSNNAYVAHPEHLLLTMPLDSIKHIRKLAIRRILGARGKKRKNSGGLRFFKLPKLNVEARFQAPNSWLHKMASLGHLAVKR
;
A
#
# COMPACT_ATOMS: atom_id res chain seq x y z
N MET A 1 5.45 -17.33 -17.13
CA MET A 1 6.20 -16.43 -16.21
C MET A 1 5.40 -16.28 -14.91
N LYS A 2 5.99 -16.51 -13.73
CA LYS A 2 5.33 -16.18 -12.46
C LYS A 2 5.48 -14.67 -12.24
N SER A 3 4.37 -13.94 -12.12
CA SER A 3 4.42 -12.50 -11.83
C SER A 3 4.86 -12.26 -10.38
N ASN A 4 5.97 -11.55 -10.17
CA ASN A 4 6.48 -11.16 -8.85
C ASN A 4 5.68 -10.01 -8.21
N CYS A 5 4.35 -10.09 -8.22
CA CYS A 5 3.46 -9.07 -7.63
C CYS A 5 3.63 -8.90 -6.11
N GLN A 6 4.39 -9.81 -5.48
CA GLN A 6 4.77 -9.84 -4.07
C GLN A 6 5.49 -8.58 -3.58
N TYR A 7 6.21 -7.86 -4.46
CA TYR A 7 6.99 -6.68 -4.10
C TYR A 7 6.39 -5.37 -4.63
N GLY A 8 5.17 -5.41 -5.18
CA GLY A 8 4.54 -4.25 -5.84
C GLY A 8 4.50 -3.01 -4.95
N ALA A 9 4.00 -3.14 -3.72
CA ALA A 9 3.97 -2.03 -2.75
C ALA A 9 5.38 -1.52 -2.36
N GLN A 10 6.37 -2.40 -2.25
CA GLN A 10 7.75 -2.02 -1.93
C GLN A 10 8.37 -1.20 -3.07
N HIS A 11 8.22 -1.68 -4.31
CA HIS A 11 8.71 -0.96 -5.49
C HIS A 11 8.00 0.37 -5.66
N PHE A 12 6.68 0.42 -5.43
CA PHE A 12 5.92 1.66 -5.48
C PHE A 12 6.42 2.69 -4.47
N TRP A 13 6.73 2.27 -3.23
CA TRP A 13 7.34 3.15 -2.23
C TRP A 13 8.69 3.69 -2.70
N LYS A 14 9.53 2.80 -3.27
CA LYS A 14 10.85 3.17 -3.77
C LYS A 14 10.74 4.19 -4.92
N MET A 15 9.80 4.00 -5.85
CA MET A 15 9.52 4.94 -6.93
C MET A 15 9.12 6.33 -6.41
N ILE A 16 8.20 6.39 -5.44
CA ILE A 16 7.82 7.67 -4.80
C ILE A 16 9.03 8.32 -4.12
N SER A 17 9.86 7.53 -3.45
CA SER A 17 11.05 8.03 -2.76
C SER A 17 12.09 8.61 -3.72
N LEU A 18 12.27 7.99 -4.90
CA LEU A 18 13.15 8.50 -5.95
C LEU A 18 12.56 9.74 -6.62
N ALA A 19 11.25 9.75 -6.87
CA ALA A 19 10.57 10.90 -7.47
C ALA A 19 10.73 12.17 -6.63
N ARG A 20 10.75 12.06 -5.30
CA ARG A 20 11.00 13.18 -4.37
C ARG A 20 12.37 13.85 -4.51
N GLN A 21 13.31 13.24 -5.23
CA GLN A 21 14.65 13.78 -5.46
C GLN A 21 14.75 14.57 -6.77
N LEU A 22 13.69 14.57 -7.59
CA LEU A 22 13.68 15.24 -8.89
C LEU A 22 13.28 16.72 -8.76
N PRO A 23 13.52 17.56 -9.79
CA PRO A 23 13.03 18.94 -9.80
C PRO A 23 11.49 19.02 -9.82
N ASP A 24 10.93 20.06 -9.21
CA ASP A 24 9.47 20.18 -8.95
C ASP A 24 8.60 20.05 -10.20
N ASN A 25 9.05 20.59 -11.34
CA ASN A 25 8.34 20.49 -12.62
C ASN A 25 8.18 19.02 -13.08
N VAL A 26 9.19 18.18 -12.83
CA VAL A 26 9.13 16.74 -13.15
C VAL A 26 8.34 15.98 -12.09
N GLN A 27 8.46 16.37 -10.82
CA GLN A 27 7.70 15.75 -9.73
C GLN A 27 6.19 15.82 -9.96
N GLN A 28 5.67 16.98 -10.39
CA GLN A 28 4.24 17.18 -10.63
C GLN A 28 3.69 16.20 -11.67
N ILE A 29 4.43 15.97 -12.77
CA ILE A 29 4.04 15.02 -13.82
C ILE A 29 4.00 13.60 -13.25
N ILE A 30 5.06 13.20 -12.54
CA ILE A 30 5.19 11.84 -11.98
C ILE A 30 4.14 11.58 -10.90
N TYR A 31 3.85 12.55 -10.03
CA TYR A 31 2.84 12.42 -8.98
C TYR A 31 1.43 12.28 -9.54
N ASN A 32 1.13 12.94 -10.66
CA ASN A 32 -0.13 12.72 -11.37
C ASN A 32 -0.23 11.27 -11.87
N VAL A 33 0.84 10.73 -12.47
CA VAL A 33 0.89 9.34 -12.92
C VAL A 33 0.72 8.36 -11.75
N PHE A 34 1.41 8.58 -10.63
CA PHE A 34 1.26 7.73 -9.45
C PHE A 34 -0.14 7.77 -8.86
N SER A 35 -0.76 8.95 -8.80
CA SER A 35 -2.11 9.11 -8.28
C SER A 35 -3.11 8.34 -9.14
N ASN A 36 -3.00 8.43 -10.47
CA ASN A 36 -3.87 7.73 -11.42
C ASN A 36 -3.66 6.21 -11.46
N ASN A 37 -2.52 5.71 -10.95
CA ASN A 37 -2.15 4.30 -10.97
C ASN A 37 -1.94 3.69 -9.57
N ALA A 38 -2.47 4.32 -8.53
CA ALA A 38 -2.21 3.96 -7.12
C ALA A 38 -2.84 2.63 -6.66
N TYR A 39 -3.27 1.73 -7.56
CA TYR A 39 -3.89 0.44 -7.23
C TYR A 39 -3.04 -0.43 -6.27
N VAL A 40 -1.71 -0.33 -6.38
CA VAL A 40 -0.76 -1.03 -5.49
C VAL A 40 -0.74 -0.47 -4.06
N ALA A 41 -1.24 0.74 -3.84
CA ALA A 41 -1.39 1.34 -2.52
C ALA A 41 -2.72 0.95 -1.83
N HIS A 42 -3.53 0.10 -2.46
CA HIS A 42 -4.78 -0.35 -1.87
C HIS A 42 -4.52 -1.22 -0.62
N PRO A 43 -5.31 -1.08 0.47
CA PRO A 43 -5.07 -1.81 1.73
C PRO A 43 -4.95 -3.33 1.57
N GLU A 44 -5.72 -3.93 0.67
CA GLU A 44 -5.64 -5.35 0.33
C GLU A 44 -4.26 -5.73 -0.23
N HIS A 45 -3.71 -4.91 -1.14
CA HIS A 45 -2.38 -5.15 -1.71
C HIS A 45 -1.29 -4.96 -0.65
N LEU A 46 -1.42 -3.92 0.19
CA LEU A 46 -0.54 -3.73 1.34
C LEU A 46 -0.57 -4.96 2.26
N LEU A 47 -1.76 -5.44 2.66
CA LEU A 47 -1.94 -6.61 3.51
C LEU A 47 -1.30 -7.89 2.94
N LEU A 48 -1.33 -8.08 1.62
CA LEU A 48 -0.72 -9.23 0.95
C LEU A 48 0.81 -9.19 0.95
N THR A 49 1.40 -8.00 0.98
CA THR A 49 2.86 -7.82 0.97
C THR A 49 3.44 -7.80 2.39
N MET A 50 2.64 -7.48 3.42
CA MET A 50 3.09 -7.46 4.83
C MET A 50 3.71 -8.78 5.36
N PRO A 51 3.26 -9.98 4.97
CA PRO A 51 3.88 -11.24 5.39
C PRO A 51 5.31 -11.42 4.87
N LEU A 52 5.72 -10.65 3.87
CA LEU A 52 7.06 -10.70 3.26
C LEU A 52 8.03 -9.68 3.89
N ASP A 53 7.56 -8.88 4.86
CA ASP A 53 8.39 -7.90 5.55
C ASP A 53 9.51 -8.61 6.35
N SER A 54 10.71 -8.05 6.37
CA SER A 54 11.85 -8.60 7.13
C SER A 54 11.61 -8.57 8.65
N ILE A 55 10.70 -7.73 9.12
CA ILE A 55 10.39 -7.52 10.53
C ILE A 55 9.31 -8.51 11.02
N LYS A 56 9.69 -9.35 12.00
CA LYS A 56 8.86 -10.43 12.56
C LYS A 56 7.50 -9.95 13.09
N HIS A 57 7.44 -8.81 13.78
CA HIS A 57 6.19 -8.32 14.35
C HIS A 57 5.19 -7.88 13.28
N ILE A 58 5.68 -7.33 12.15
CA ILE A 58 4.85 -6.93 11.01
C ILE A 58 4.24 -8.15 10.32
N ARG A 59 5.04 -9.19 10.09
CA ARG A 59 4.54 -10.47 9.55
C ARG A 59 3.46 -11.07 10.44
N LYS A 60 3.65 -11.08 11.76
CA LYS A 60 2.65 -11.56 12.72
C LYS A 60 1.35 -10.73 12.65
N LEU A 61 1.47 -9.40 12.57
CA LEU A 61 0.33 -8.51 12.43
C LEU A 61 -0.45 -8.78 11.13
N ALA A 62 0.26 -9.01 10.03
CA ALA A 62 -0.33 -9.34 8.74
C ALA A 62 -1.21 -10.59 8.82
N ILE A 63 -0.66 -11.69 9.37
CA ILE A 63 -1.38 -12.95 9.52
C ILE A 63 -2.63 -12.77 10.36
N ARG A 64 -2.54 -12.06 11.50
CA ARG A 64 -3.70 -11.75 12.35
C ARG A 64 -4.78 -10.98 11.60
N ARG A 65 -4.40 -9.95 10.83
CA ARG A 65 -5.33 -9.14 10.03
C ARG A 65 -6.00 -9.96 8.92
N ILE A 66 -5.24 -10.82 8.23
CA ILE A 66 -5.77 -11.70 7.18
C ILE A 66 -6.76 -12.70 7.76
N LEU A 67 -6.40 -13.37 8.86
CA LEU A 67 -7.29 -14.32 9.54
C LEU A 67 -8.57 -13.64 10.05
N GLY A 68 -8.43 -12.47 10.69
CA GLY A 68 -9.57 -11.68 11.15
C GLY A 68 -10.48 -11.22 10.00
N ALA A 69 -9.92 -10.86 8.85
CA ALA A 69 -10.69 -10.49 7.66
C ALA A 69 -11.43 -11.69 7.04
N ARG A 70 -10.80 -12.88 7.03
CA ARG A 70 -11.40 -14.13 6.51
C ARG A 70 -12.50 -14.67 7.42
N GLY A 71 -12.37 -14.51 8.74
CA GLY A 71 -13.35 -14.97 9.72
C GLY A 71 -14.65 -14.15 9.73
N LYS A 72 -14.64 -12.92 9.20
CA LYS A 72 -15.85 -12.09 9.07
C LYS A 72 -16.70 -12.60 7.90
N LYS A 73 -17.75 -13.39 8.19
CA LYS A 73 -18.82 -13.68 7.22
C LYS A 73 -19.41 -12.34 6.76
N ARG A 74 -19.26 -12.01 5.48
CA ARG A 74 -19.93 -10.86 4.88
C ARG A 74 -21.42 -11.17 4.83
N LYS A 75 -22.22 -10.53 5.70
CA LYS A 75 -23.68 -10.71 5.71
C LYS A 75 -24.34 -10.31 4.36
N ASN A 76 -23.66 -9.52 3.52
CA ASN A 76 -24.14 -9.03 2.23
C ASN A 76 -23.08 -9.17 1.10
N SER A 77 -22.57 -10.37 0.79
CA SER A 77 -21.50 -10.55 -0.23
C SER A 77 -21.94 -10.70 -1.69
N GLY A 78 -23.21 -10.52 -2.02
CA GLY A 78 -23.70 -10.65 -3.40
C GLY A 78 -23.24 -9.55 -4.37
N GLY A 79 -22.69 -8.43 -3.86
CA GLY A 79 -22.28 -7.30 -4.68
C GLY A 79 -20.84 -7.41 -5.20
N LEU A 80 -20.63 -7.04 -6.47
CA LEU A 80 -19.31 -6.91 -7.08
C LEU A 80 -18.43 -5.95 -6.28
N ARG A 81 -17.18 -6.35 -5.99
CA ARG A 81 -16.23 -5.50 -5.26
C ARG A 81 -15.58 -4.52 -6.22
N PHE A 82 -16.04 -3.27 -6.22
CA PHE A 82 -15.39 -2.20 -6.97
C PHE A 82 -14.02 -1.86 -6.36
N PHE A 83 -12.98 -1.95 -7.17
CA PHE A 83 -11.65 -1.44 -6.82
C PHE A 83 -11.66 0.07 -6.99
N LYS A 84 -11.75 0.81 -5.88
CA LYS A 84 -11.67 2.27 -5.92
C LYS A 84 -10.20 2.68 -5.87
N LEU A 85 -9.81 3.61 -6.74
CA LEU A 85 -8.47 4.17 -6.72
C LEU A 85 -8.22 4.83 -5.36
N PRO A 86 -7.17 4.45 -4.62
CA PRO A 86 -6.89 5.08 -3.34
C PRO A 86 -6.34 6.49 -3.56
N LYS A 87 -6.79 7.45 -2.73
CA LYS A 87 -6.21 8.80 -2.70
C LYS A 87 -4.81 8.72 -2.11
N LEU A 88 -3.79 8.96 -2.93
CA LEU A 88 -2.39 8.85 -2.55
C LEU A 88 -1.89 10.16 -1.94
N ASN A 89 -1.31 10.11 -0.74
CA ASN A 89 -0.63 11.25 -0.13
C ASN A 89 0.88 11.21 -0.42
N VAL A 90 1.30 11.61 -1.63
CA VAL A 90 2.72 11.56 -2.07
C VAL A 90 3.68 12.38 -1.20
N GLU A 91 3.17 13.37 -0.47
CA GLU A 91 3.96 14.25 0.39
C GLU A 91 4.24 13.65 1.78
N ALA A 92 3.61 12.52 2.15
CA ALA A 92 3.83 11.93 3.46
C ALA A 92 5.31 11.51 3.66
N ARG A 93 6.04 12.27 4.47
CA ARG A 93 7.44 11.98 4.84
C ARG A 93 7.44 11.18 6.15
N PHE A 94 8.26 10.14 6.23
CA PHE A 94 8.42 9.35 7.45
C PHE A 94 9.91 9.11 7.73
N GLN A 95 10.35 9.60 8.89
CA GLN A 95 11.57 9.19 9.56
C GLN A 95 11.21 8.04 10.51
N ALA A 96 11.16 6.82 9.99
CA ALA A 96 11.16 5.63 10.83
C ALA A 96 12.16 4.63 10.26
N PRO A 97 12.95 3.94 11.10
CA PRO A 97 14.24 3.44 10.65
C PRO A 97 14.09 2.29 9.64
N ASN A 98 13.23 1.31 9.87
CA ASN A 98 13.50 -0.01 9.27
C ASN A 98 12.32 -0.71 8.55
N SER A 99 11.14 -0.10 8.44
CA SER A 99 9.98 -0.72 7.76
C SER A 99 9.36 0.17 6.69
N TRP A 100 9.20 -0.38 5.47
CA TRP A 100 8.45 0.20 4.35
C TRP A 100 6.93 0.22 4.61
N LEU A 101 6.45 -0.54 5.59
CA LEU A 101 5.04 -0.75 5.85
C LEU A 101 4.40 0.40 6.63
N HIS A 102 5.11 0.95 7.62
CA HIS A 102 4.74 2.20 8.28
C HIS A 102 4.77 3.39 7.31
N LYS A 103 5.62 3.31 6.28
CA LYS A 103 5.76 4.34 5.23
C LYS A 103 4.63 4.27 4.20
N MET A 104 4.16 3.07 3.85
CA MET A 104 3.02 2.86 2.96
C MET A 104 1.65 3.10 3.64
N ALA A 105 1.50 2.72 4.91
CA ALA A 105 0.26 2.94 5.67
C ALA A 105 -0.05 4.42 5.95
N SER A 106 0.93 5.32 5.80
CA SER A 106 0.75 6.77 5.91
C SER A 106 0.47 7.46 4.58
N LEU A 107 0.94 6.90 3.45
CA LEU A 107 0.56 7.34 2.11
C LEU A 107 -0.93 7.10 1.84
N GLY A 108 -1.45 5.96 2.30
CA GLY A 108 -2.88 5.65 2.31
C GLY A 108 -3.43 5.89 3.69
N HIS A 109 -3.73 7.16 4.03
CA HIS A 109 -4.42 7.56 5.27
C HIS A 109 -5.42 6.47 5.67
N LEU A 110 -5.08 5.68 6.70
CA LEU A 110 -5.78 4.49 7.18
C LEU A 110 -7.20 4.38 6.60
N ALA A 111 -7.33 3.67 5.48
CA ALA A 111 -8.61 3.14 5.02
C ALA A 111 -9.03 1.95 5.91
N VAL A 112 -8.97 2.16 7.23
CA VAL A 112 -9.56 1.34 8.30
C VAL A 112 -10.82 2.07 8.79
N LYS A 113 -11.63 2.56 7.84
CA LYS A 113 -13.06 2.80 8.03
C LYS A 113 -13.81 2.02 6.97
N ARG A 114 -14.00 0.72 7.22
CA ARG A 114 -15.18 -0.05 6.82
C ARG A 114 -15.43 -1.14 7.86
#